data_AF-A0A4D6WKS4-F1
#
_entry.id   AF-A0A4D6WKS4-F1
#
_cell.length_a   1.000
_cell.length_b   1.000
_cell.length_c   1.000
_cell.angle_alpha   90.00
_cell.angle_beta   90.00
_cell.angle_gamma   90.00
#
_symmetry.space_group_name_H-M   'P 1'
#
loop_
_entity.id
_entity.type
_entity.pdbx_description
1 polymer ?
#
loop_
_entity_poly.entity_id
_entity_poly.type
_entity_poly.pdbx_seq_one_letter_code
_entity_poly.pdbx_strand_id
1 'polypeptide(L)'
;MFNTKNNYINNLTKKEYKQYSRQLILENIGINGQIKLKKARVLVIGIGGLGCPAITYLTNAGIGKIGIIDNDIVDLSNLNRQILYNQDNIGQDKVNCTHVKMKKINEKCIIKTYNYKINKDNARNIIQHYDIIIDATDNFHTRYIIDEICYQLHKIHIYGAINRYEGQVSIFNYKNNLRYSDIYPKNLRLNNLDCNTMGVLGIMTGTIGILQATECIKIILGIGKLLNGTLLIYNLLNVSFKKIKIFPIKKRYKYYNTDSVLFLNKKLVTFNNNKYNNSIILDVRQETEFISQHLHKSINIPLLHFKSQATLYFIQNHCKHKTIFLYCHTLSRSITVSYLLTKNYIEHYIMND
;
A
#
# COMPACT_ATOMS: atom_id res chain seq x y z
N MET A 1 23.73 -42.33 -26.06
CA MET A 1 22.67 -43.29 -25.71
C MET A 1 22.42 -43.21 -24.21
N PHE A 2 21.50 -42.34 -23.77
CA PHE A 2 20.90 -42.39 -22.43
C PHE A 2 19.42 -42.11 -22.59
N ASN A 3 18.68 -43.20 -22.52
CA ASN A 3 17.24 -43.25 -22.61
C ASN A 3 16.68 -42.87 -21.22
N THR A 4 16.07 -41.69 -21.10
CA THR A 4 15.15 -41.37 -20.00
C THR A 4 13.76 -41.12 -20.54
N LYS A 5 13.20 -42.14 -21.22
CA LYS A 5 11.78 -42.41 -21.09
C LYS A 5 11.54 -42.82 -19.62
N ASN A 6 11.12 -41.87 -18.77
CA ASN A 6 10.17 -42.10 -17.68
C ASN A 6 9.85 -40.79 -16.92
N ASN A 7 8.54 -40.50 -16.84
CA ASN A 7 7.81 -39.64 -15.89
C ASN A 7 7.51 -38.14 -16.14
N TYR A 8 7.85 -37.50 -17.26
CA TYR A 8 7.50 -36.07 -17.47
C TYR A 8 6.25 -35.78 -18.33
N ILE A 9 5.53 -36.80 -18.82
CA ILE A 9 4.43 -36.60 -19.79
C ILE A 9 3.05 -36.28 -19.13
N ASN A 10 2.87 -36.38 -17.81
CA ASN A 10 1.53 -36.38 -17.20
C ASN A 10 1.13 -35.20 -16.28
N ASN A 11 1.80 -34.04 -16.33
CA ASN A 11 1.39 -32.90 -15.46
C ASN A 11 0.56 -31.81 -16.14
N LEU A 12 0.67 -31.67 -17.47
CA LEU A 12 -0.12 -30.74 -18.25
C LEU A 12 -0.94 -31.51 -19.29
N THR A 13 -2.22 -31.20 -19.38
CA THR A 13 -3.11 -31.74 -20.41
C THR A 13 -2.77 -31.15 -21.78
N LYS A 14 -3.17 -31.82 -22.87
CA LYS A 14 -3.03 -31.28 -24.24
C LYS A 14 -3.62 -29.86 -24.38
N LYS A 15 -4.75 -29.60 -23.72
CA LYS A 15 -5.39 -28.27 -23.66
C LYS A 15 -4.49 -27.24 -22.99
N GLU A 16 -3.87 -27.58 -21.86
CA GLU A 16 -2.93 -26.71 -21.15
C GLU A 16 -1.65 -26.44 -21.97
N TYR A 17 -1.11 -27.45 -22.68
CA TYR A 17 0.00 -27.24 -23.61
C TYR A 17 -0.33 -26.20 -24.69
N LYS A 18 -1.53 -26.28 -25.28
CA LYS A 18 -1.99 -25.31 -26.28
C LYS A 18 -2.19 -23.91 -25.67
N GLN A 19 -2.89 -23.85 -24.53
CA GLN A 19 -3.23 -22.59 -23.84
C GLN A 19 -1.99 -21.83 -23.38
N TYR A 20 -0.99 -22.52 -22.83
CA TYR A 20 0.23 -21.91 -22.30
C TYR A 20 1.41 -21.95 -23.28
N SER A 21 1.20 -22.35 -24.54
CA SER A 21 2.26 -22.53 -25.54
C SER A 21 3.24 -21.34 -25.61
N ARG A 22 2.73 -20.10 -25.56
CA ARG A 22 3.57 -18.89 -25.56
C ARG A 22 4.38 -18.69 -24.28
N GLN A 23 3.88 -19.14 -23.13
CA GLN A 23 4.60 -19.12 -21.85
C GLN A 23 5.66 -20.23 -21.81
N LEU A 24 5.33 -21.41 -22.34
CA LEU A 24 6.20 -22.59 -22.35
C LEU A 24 7.48 -22.41 -23.17
N ILE A 25 7.47 -21.54 -24.20
CA ILE A 25 8.65 -21.26 -25.02
C ILE A 25 9.65 -20.34 -24.30
N LEU A 26 9.22 -19.61 -23.26
CA LEU A 26 10.12 -18.74 -22.50
C LEU A 26 11.10 -19.58 -21.68
N GLU A 27 12.40 -19.36 -21.88
CA GLU A 27 13.50 -20.12 -21.24
C GLU A 27 13.36 -20.20 -19.71
N ASN A 28 12.98 -19.08 -19.08
CA ASN A 28 12.81 -18.98 -17.62
C ASN A 28 11.47 -19.55 -17.10
N ILE A 29 10.58 -20.02 -17.97
CA ILE A 29 9.33 -20.68 -17.60
C ILE A 29 9.41 -22.14 -17.99
N GLY A 30 9.36 -22.46 -19.29
CA GLY A 30 9.30 -23.85 -19.75
C GLY A 30 8.14 -24.65 -19.15
N ILE A 31 8.17 -25.97 -19.36
CA ILE A 31 7.20 -26.90 -18.77
C ILE A 31 7.27 -26.87 -17.24
N ASN A 32 8.47 -26.83 -16.68
CA ASN A 32 8.68 -26.86 -15.23
C ASN A 32 8.13 -25.61 -14.52
N GLY A 33 8.30 -24.43 -15.11
CA GLY A 33 7.74 -23.19 -14.59
C GLY A 33 6.22 -23.19 -14.64
N GLN A 34 5.62 -23.68 -15.72
CA GLN A 34 4.16 -23.83 -15.80
C GLN A 34 3.62 -24.80 -14.75
N ILE A 35 4.34 -25.89 -14.46
CA ILE A 35 3.98 -26.81 -13.38
C ILE A 35 4.07 -26.12 -12.01
N LYS A 36 5.07 -25.24 -11.77
CA LYS A 36 5.15 -24.44 -10.54
C LYS A 36 3.94 -23.51 -10.41
N LEU A 37 3.56 -22.81 -11.49
CA LEU A 37 2.36 -21.96 -11.52
C LEU A 37 1.10 -22.78 -11.19
N LYS A 38 0.93 -23.93 -11.85
CA LYS A 38 -0.19 -24.84 -11.60
C LYS A 38 -0.25 -25.41 -10.18
N LYS A 39 0.88 -25.49 -9.46
CA LYS A 39 0.91 -25.93 -8.06
C LYS A 39 0.71 -24.79 -7.05
N ALA A 40 0.87 -23.54 -7.47
CA ALA A 40 0.82 -22.39 -6.58
C ALA A 40 -0.59 -22.10 -6.07
N ARG A 41 -0.66 -21.61 -4.82
CA ARG A 41 -1.90 -21.20 -4.15
C ARG A 41 -1.79 -19.73 -3.75
N VAL A 42 -2.60 -18.88 -4.36
CA VAL A 42 -2.59 -17.43 -4.15
C VAL A 42 -3.89 -16.98 -3.50
N LEU A 43 -3.84 -16.11 -2.49
CA LEU A 43 -5.02 -15.43 -1.96
C LEU A 43 -5.01 -13.98 -2.44
N VAL A 44 -6.10 -13.52 -3.05
CA VAL A 44 -6.31 -12.11 -3.39
C VAL A 44 -7.33 -11.52 -2.41
N ILE A 45 -6.89 -10.50 -1.67
CA ILE A 45 -7.71 -9.81 -0.67
C ILE A 45 -8.13 -8.46 -1.23
N GLY A 46 -9.42 -8.31 -1.51
CA GLY A 46 -10.00 -7.20 -2.25
C GLY A 46 -10.04 -7.47 -3.76
N ILE A 47 -11.22 -7.45 -4.37
CA ILE A 47 -11.44 -7.53 -5.82
C ILE A 47 -12.01 -6.20 -6.34
N GLY A 48 -11.36 -5.13 -5.90
CA GLY A 48 -11.55 -3.79 -6.46
C GLY A 48 -10.66 -3.56 -7.68
N GLY A 49 -10.23 -2.29 -7.86
CA GLY A 49 -9.44 -1.88 -9.03
C GLY A 49 -8.07 -2.56 -9.14
N LEU A 50 -7.43 -2.91 -8.02
CA LEU A 50 -6.16 -3.66 -8.01
C LEU A 50 -6.39 -5.17 -8.17
N GLY A 51 -7.38 -5.71 -7.46
CA GLY A 51 -7.64 -7.14 -7.45
C GLY A 51 -8.14 -7.68 -8.79
N CYS A 52 -9.02 -6.94 -9.47
CA CYS A 52 -9.55 -7.28 -10.79
C CYS A 52 -8.47 -7.65 -11.83
N PRO A 53 -7.51 -6.77 -12.16
CA PRO A 53 -6.44 -7.11 -13.10
C PRO A 53 -5.52 -8.20 -12.54
N ALA A 54 -5.18 -8.16 -11.25
CA ALA A 54 -4.26 -9.13 -10.66
C ALA A 54 -4.78 -10.57 -10.82
N ILE A 55 -6.03 -10.82 -10.42
CA ILE A 55 -6.62 -12.16 -10.50
C ILE A 55 -6.80 -12.63 -11.95
N THR A 56 -7.13 -11.71 -12.86
CA THR A 56 -7.30 -12.00 -14.28
C THR A 56 -6.00 -12.53 -14.89
N TYR A 57 -4.88 -11.83 -14.66
CA TYR A 57 -3.58 -12.26 -15.19
C TYR A 57 -3.05 -13.52 -14.51
N LEU A 58 -3.28 -13.69 -13.21
CA LEU A 58 -2.87 -14.91 -12.49
C LEU A 58 -3.66 -16.15 -12.95
N THR A 59 -4.95 -16.00 -13.18
CA THR A 59 -5.80 -17.09 -13.71
C THR A 59 -5.37 -17.47 -15.12
N ASN A 60 -5.08 -16.48 -15.99
CA ASN A 60 -4.55 -16.70 -17.34
C ASN A 60 -3.14 -17.29 -17.37
N ALA A 61 -2.29 -16.95 -16.39
CA ALA A 61 -0.96 -17.54 -16.22
C ALA A 61 -1.01 -19.00 -15.75
N GLY A 62 -2.18 -19.52 -15.38
CA GLY A 62 -2.35 -20.91 -14.97
C GLY A 62 -1.97 -21.16 -13.52
N ILE A 63 -2.19 -20.18 -12.63
CA ILE A 63 -2.17 -20.45 -11.19
C ILE A 63 -3.20 -21.53 -10.86
N GLY A 64 -2.80 -22.54 -10.09
CA GLY A 64 -3.66 -23.70 -9.83
C GLY A 64 -4.83 -23.43 -8.89
N LYS A 65 -4.60 -22.61 -7.86
CA LYS A 65 -5.62 -22.28 -6.87
C LYS A 65 -5.56 -20.80 -6.50
N ILE A 66 -6.70 -20.12 -6.63
CA ILE A 66 -6.86 -18.74 -6.21
C ILE A 66 -7.98 -18.64 -5.18
N GLY A 67 -7.67 -18.10 -4.02
CA GLY A 67 -8.62 -17.64 -3.02
C GLY A 67 -9.00 -16.19 -3.29
N ILE A 68 -10.26 -15.87 -3.06
CA ILE A 68 -10.82 -14.54 -3.26
C ILE A 68 -11.56 -14.15 -1.99
N ILE A 69 -11.19 -13.03 -1.40
CA ILE A 69 -11.93 -12.46 -0.28
C ILE A 69 -12.31 -11.01 -0.57
N ASP A 70 -13.60 -10.73 -0.53
CA ASP A 70 -14.21 -9.42 -0.68
C ASP A 70 -15.63 -9.53 -0.09
N ASN A 71 -16.19 -8.44 0.41
CA ASN A 71 -17.52 -8.40 1.03
C ASN A 71 -18.45 -7.40 0.35
N ASP A 72 -17.99 -6.77 -0.72
CA ASP A 72 -18.76 -5.74 -1.41
C ASP A 72 -19.59 -6.35 -2.53
N ILE A 73 -20.64 -5.62 -2.87
CA ILE A 73 -21.42 -5.79 -4.09
C ILE A 73 -20.88 -4.91 -5.21
N VAL A 74 -21.14 -5.30 -6.46
CA VAL A 74 -20.80 -4.48 -7.62
C VAL A 74 -21.73 -3.26 -7.66
N ASP A 75 -21.12 -2.07 -7.76
CA ASP A 75 -21.83 -0.79 -7.86
C ASP A 75 -21.49 -0.05 -9.17
N LEU A 76 -22.40 0.79 -9.66
CA LEU A 76 -22.18 1.56 -10.89
C LEU A 76 -20.89 2.40 -10.84
N SER A 77 -20.61 3.03 -9.70
CA SER A 77 -19.42 3.86 -9.48
C SER A 77 -18.10 3.07 -9.56
N ASN A 78 -18.17 1.74 -9.52
CA ASN A 78 -17.02 0.84 -9.54
C ASN A 78 -16.56 0.53 -10.98
N LEU A 79 -17.46 0.61 -11.96
CA LEU A 79 -17.21 0.13 -13.32
C LEU A 79 -16.10 0.89 -14.06
N ASN A 80 -15.79 2.12 -13.66
CA ASN A 80 -14.69 2.91 -14.24
C ASN A 80 -13.28 2.34 -13.97
N ARG A 81 -13.13 1.42 -13.01
CA ARG A 81 -11.83 0.88 -12.59
C ARG A 81 -11.82 -0.62 -12.28
N GLN A 82 -12.97 -1.20 -12.01
CA GLN A 82 -13.10 -2.63 -11.72
C GLN A 82 -13.47 -3.39 -13.00
N ILE A 83 -12.46 -3.55 -13.86
CA ILE A 83 -12.59 -4.04 -15.25
C ILE A 83 -13.19 -5.44 -15.39
N LEU A 84 -13.35 -6.18 -14.28
CA LEU A 84 -14.05 -7.46 -14.33
C LEU A 84 -15.55 -7.26 -14.50
N TYR A 85 -16.16 -6.18 -14.01
CA TYR A 85 -17.61 -6.02 -13.91
C TYR A 85 -18.19 -5.19 -15.04
N ASN A 86 -19.46 -5.45 -15.37
CA ASN A 86 -20.26 -4.69 -16.33
C ASN A 86 -21.62 -4.29 -15.72
N GLN A 87 -22.46 -3.62 -16.50
CA GLN A 87 -23.79 -3.17 -16.03
C GLN A 87 -24.66 -4.34 -15.53
N ASP A 88 -24.57 -5.51 -16.17
CA ASP A 88 -25.35 -6.71 -15.80
C ASP A 88 -24.96 -7.29 -14.43
N ASN A 89 -23.84 -6.85 -13.85
CA ASN A 89 -23.37 -7.34 -12.56
C ASN A 89 -23.77 -6.45 -11.38
N ILE A 90 -24.34 -5.27 -11.63
CA ILE A 90 -24.71 -4.34 -10.55
C ILE A 90 -25.63 -5.04 -9.54
N GLY A 91 -25.35 -4.88 -8.26
CA GLY A 91 -26.08 -5.50 -7.15
C GLY A 91 -25.66 -6.94 -6.82
N GLN A 92 -24.80 -7.58 -7.62
CA GLN A 92 -24.29 -8.92 -7.33
C GLN A 92 -23.02 -8.86 -6.46
N ASP A 93 -22.78 -9.90 -5.65
CA ASP A 93 -21.54 -10.02 -4.89
C ASP A 93 -20.31 -10.04 -5.80
N LYS A 94 -19.31 -9.20 -5.50
CA LYS A 94 -18.07 -9.13 -6.27
C LYS A 94 -17.37 -10.48 -6.37
N VAL A 95 -17.34 -11.25 -5.28
CA VAL A 95 -16.69 -12.56 -5.27
C VAL A 95 -17.39 -13.58 -6.16
N ASN A 96 -18.72 -13.55 -6.23
CA ASN A 96 -19.51 -14.48 -7.05
C ASN A 96 -19.35 -14.16 -8.54
N CYS A 97 -19.46 -12.88 -8.92
CA CYS A 97 -19.20 -12.44 -10.29
C CYS A 97 -17.78 -12.83 -10.74
N THR A 98 -16.79 -12.62 -9.87
CA THR A 98 -15.39 -12.97 -10.17
C THR A 98 -15.22 -14.47 -10.30
N HIS A 99 -15.83 -15.28 -9.44
CA HIS A 99 -15.77 -16.74 -9.56
C HIS A 99 -16.23 -17.23 -10.94
N VAL A 100 -17.41 -16.79 -11.38
CA VAL A 100 -17.99 -17.16 -12.68
C VAL A 100 -17.04 -16.76 -13.81
N LYS A 101 -16.47 -15.56 -13.78
CA LYS A 101 -15.56 -15.07 -14.81
C LYS A 101 -14.24 -15.83 -14.84
N MET A 102 -13.62 -16.05 -13.68
CA MET A 102 -12.35 -16.78 -13.61
C MET A 102 -12.53 -18.23 -14.06
N LYS A 103 -13.66 -18.87 -13.77
CA LYS A 103 -13.99 -20.20 -14.29
C LYS A 103 -14.13 -20.25 -15.81
N LYS A 104 -14.67 -19.20 -16.44
CA LYS A 104 -14.71 -19.08 -17.91
C LYS A 104 -13.32 -18.87 -18.52
N ILE A 105 -12.45 -18.12 -17.84
CA ILE A 105 -11.07 -17.87 -18.29
C ILE A 105 -10.24 -19.15 -18.20
N ASN A 106 -10.31 -19.86 -17.08
CA ASN A 106 -9.54 -21.07 -16.85
C ASN A 106 -10.28 -22.05 -15.95
N GLU A 107 -10.97 -23.01 -16.56
CA GLU A 107 -11.78 -24.02 -15.84
C GLU A 107 -10.96 -24.86 -14.84
N LYS A 108 -9.65 -25.04 -15.13
CA LYS A 108 -8.72 -25.85 -14.33
C LYS A 108 -8.22 -25.13 -13.08
N CYS A 109 -8.32 -23.80 -13.04
CA CYS A 109 -8.03 -23.03 -11.85
C CYS A 109 -9.11 -23.29 -10.78
N ILE A 110 -8.68 -23.66 -9.57
CA ILE A 110 -9.57 -23.80 -8.41
C ILE A 110 -9.79 -22.41 -7.82
N ILE A 111 -11.01 -21.89 -7.98
CA ILE A 111 -11.41 -20.60 -7.42
C ILE A 111 -12.22 -20.83 -6.14
N LYS A 112 -11.71 -20.36 -5.00
CA LYS A 112 -12.40 -20.40 -3.71
C LYS A 112 -12.77 -18.98 -3.28
N THR A 113 -14.04 -18.74 -3.00
CA THR A 113 -14.55 -17.43 -2.59
C THR A 113 -14.82 -17.37 -1.09
N TYR A 114 -14.68 -16.18 -0.52
CA TYR A 114 -14.99 -15.84 0.86
C TYR A 114 -15.74 -14.49 0.83
N ASN A 115 -17.07 -14.53 0.92
CA ASN A 115 -17.91 -13.33 0.87
C ASN A 115 -18.03 -12.66 2.25
N TYR A 116 -16.94 -12.14 2.77
CA TYR A 116 -16.91 -11.43 4.05
C TYR A 116 -15.60 -10.67 4.21
N LYS A 117 -15.61 -9.67 5.10
CA LYS A 117 -14.44 -8.84 5.36
C LYS A 117 -13.40 -9.62 6.15
N ILE A 118 -12.13 -9.51 5.74
CA ILE A 118 -11.05 -10.11 6.52
C ILE A 118 -10.87 -9.35 7.84
N ASN A 119 -10.74 -10.09 8.94
CA ASN A 119 -10.58 -9.55 10.29
C ASN A 119 -9.63 -10.44 11.11
N LYS A 120 -9.36 -10.08 12.36
CA LYS A 120 -8.43 -10.83 13.22
C LYS A 120 -8.89 -12.26 13.49
N ASP A 121 -10.19 -12.48 13.54
CA ASP A 121 -10.79 -13.76 13.92
C ASP A 121 -10.74 -14.77 12.75
N ASN A 122 -10.91 -14.29 11.51
CA ASN A 122 -10.96 -15.16 10.33
C ASN A 122 -9.63 -15.23 9.54
N ALA A 123 -8.75 -14.23 9.65
CA ALA A 123 -7.59 -14.10 8.77
C ALA A 123 -6.65 -15.30 8.84
N ARG A 124 -6.34 -15.78 10.05
CA ARG A 124 -5.44 -16.92 10.26
C ARG A 124 -5.96 -18.19 9.57
N ASN A 125 -7.25 -18.49 9.76
CA ASN A 125 -7.88 -19.69 9.24
C ASN A 125 -7.92 -19.72 7.71
N ILE A 126 -7.92 -18.56 7.07
CA ILE A 126 -7.95 -18.44 5.61
C ILE A 126 -6.55 -18.41 5.03
N ILE A 127 -5.68 -17.51 5.52
CA ILE A 127 -4.34 -17.25 4.97
C ILE A 127 -3.44 -18.49 5.05
N GLN A 128 -3.59 -19.35 6.06
CA GLN A 128 -2.78 -20.56 6.21
C GLN A 128 -2.81 -21.51 4.99
N HIS A 129 -3.90 -21.50 4.23
CA HIS A 129 -4.11 -22.39 3.08
C HIS A 129 -3.48 -21.90 1.77
N TYR A 130 -2.85 -20.73 1.78
CA TYR A 130 -2.22 -20.10 0.61
C TYR A 130 -0.74 -19.85 0.86
N ASP A 131 0.03 -19.67 -0.20
CA ASP A 131 1.49 -19.48 -0.14
C ASP A 131 1.85 -18.00 -0.30
N ILE A 132 1.10 -17.29 -1.15
CA ILE A 132 1.31 -15.88 -1.49
C ILE A 132 -0.01 -15.14 -1.31
N ILE A 133 0.05 -13.99 -0.64
CA ILE A 133 -1.10 -13.13 -0.36
C ILE A 133 -0.92 -11.83 -1.15
N ILE A 134 -1.88 -11.53 -2.01
CA ILE A 134 -1.99 -10.26 -2.74
C ILE A 134 -2.94 -9.37 -1.97
N ASP A 135 -2.37 -8.31 -1.42
CA ASP A 135 -3.10 -7.27 -0.70
C ASP A 135 -3.52 -6.18 -1.69
N ALA A 136 -4.76 -6.28 -2.15
CA ALA A 136 -5.40 -5.32 -3.05
C ALA A 136 -6.43 -4.46 -2.30
N THR A 137 -6.24 -4.30 -0.99
CA THR A 137 -7.14 -3.55 -0.11
C THR A 137 -6.82 -2.06 -0.11
N ASP A 138 -7.80 -1.24 0.25
CA ASP A 138 -7.74 0.23 0.19
C ASP A 138 -7.54 0.91 1.55
N ASN A 139 -7.59 0.16 2.65
CA ASN A 139 -7.59 0.70 4.01
C ASN A 139 -6.46 0.14 4.88
N PHE A 140 -5.87 1.00 5.71
CA PHE A 140 -4.72 0.66 6.55
C PHE A 140 -5.00 -0.45 7.56
N HIS A 141 -6.19 -0.46 8.17
CA HIS A 141 -6.54 -1.45 9.18
C HIS A 141 -6.44 -2.89 8.65
N THR A 142 -6.99 -3.14 7.46
CA THR A 142 -6.93 -4.45 6.83
C THR A 142 -5.50 -4.84 6.48
N ARG A 143 -4.70 -3.91 5.95
CA ARG A 143 -3.28 -4.14 5.64
C ARG A 143 -2.46 -4.53 6.87
N TYR A 144 -2.75 -3.95 8.03
CA TYR A 144 -2.11 -4.34 9.29
C TYR A 144 -2.45 -5.74 9.74
N ILE A 145 -3.70 -6.19 9.53
CA ILE A 145 -4.11 -7.56 9.82
C ILE A 145 -3.38 -8.53 8.88
N ILE A 146 -3.34 -8.22 7.58
CA ILE A 146 -2.63 -9.04 6.58
C ILE A 146 -1.14 -9.14 6.94
N ASP A 147 -0.47 -8.03 7.23
CA ASP A 147 0.94 -8.00 7.61
C ASP A 147 1.23 -8.90 8.81
N GLU A 148 0.41 -8.79 9.86
CA GLU A 148 0.59 -9.54 11.09
C GLU A 148 0.41 -11.05 10.90
N ILE A 149 -0.66 -11.44 10.20
CA ILE A 149 -0.97 -12.85 9.98
C ILE A 149 0.02 -13.47 8.99
N CYS A 150 0.39 -12.76 7.92
CA CYS A 150 1.43 -13.21 7.00
C CYS A 150 2.75 -13.44 7.73
N TYR A 151 3.17 -12.50 8.59
CA TYR A 151 4.37 -12.65 9.40
C TYR A 151 4.32 -13.89 10.29
N GLN A 152 3.23 -14.07 11.06
CA GLN A 152 3.05 -15.21 11.96
C GLN A 152 3.02 -16.57 11.25
N LEU A 153 2.49 -16.62 10.02
CA LEU A 153 2.32 -17.84 9.24
C LEU A 153 3.42 -18.05 8.18
N HIS A 154 4.45 -17.20 8.17
CA HIS A 154 5.52 -17.19 7.17
C HIS A 154 4.99 -17.17 5.71
N LYS A 155 3.96 -16.36 5.46
CA LYS A 155 3.36 -16.16 4.13
C LYS A 155 3.89 -14.90 3.47
N ILE A 156 4.04 -14.96 2.15
CA ILE A 156 4.56 -13.85 1.37
C ILE A 156 3.44 -12.83 1.18
N HIS A 157 3.71 -11.55 1.46
CA HIS A 157 2.75 -10.46 1.35
C HIS A 157 3.14 -9.51 0.22
N ILE A 158 2.37 -9.50 -0.86
CA ILE A 158 2.55 -8.59 -1.99
C ILE A 158 1.60 -7.42 -1.80
N TYR A 159 2.17 -6.29 -1.41
CA TYR A 159 1.46 -5.05 -1.13
C TYR A 159 1.23 -4.24 -2.40
N GLY A 160 0.02 -3.67 -2.53
CA GLY A 160 -0.34 -2.69 -3.53
C GLY A 160 -1.15 -1.56 -2.92
N ALA A 161 -0.89 -0.32 -3.30
CA ALA A 161 -1.68 0.83 -2.88
C ALA A 161 -1.62 1.96 -3.89
N ILE A 162 -2.60 2.86 -3.80
CA ILE A 162 -2.69 4.04 -4.67
C ILE A 162 -3.04 5.26 -3.82
N ASN A 163 -2.45 6.38 -4.20
CA ASN A 163 -2.77 7.70 -3.71
C ASN A 163 -2.80 8.67 -4.90
N ARG A 164 -4.01 9.05 -5.35
CA ARG A 164 -4.24 9.91 -6.53
C ARG A 164 -3.52 9.36 -7.79
N TYR A 165 -2.44 10.02 -8.19
CA TYR A 165 -1.62 9.70 -9.38
C TYR A 165 -0.37 8.89 -9.06
N GLU A 166 -0.19 8.46 -7.81
CA GLU A 166 0.93 7.62 -7.40
C GLU A 166 0.44 6.24 -6.97
N GLY A 167 1.08 5.21 -7.49
CA GLY A 167 0.85 3.83 -7.09
C GLY A 167 2.10 3.22 -6.50
N GLN A 168 1.92 2.24 -5.62
CA GLN A 168 3.00 1.62 -4.86
C GLN A 168 2.89 0.10 -4.89
N VAL A 169 4.03 -0.57 -5.02
CA VAL A 169 4.15 -2.04 -4.92
C VAL A 169 5.40 -2.41 -4.14
N SER A 170 5.29 -3.41 -3.26
CA SER A 170 6.44 -4.04 -2.61
C SER A 170 6.13 -5.49 -2.21
N ILE A 171 7.17 -6.22 -1.82
CA ILE A 171 7.06 -7.57 -1.26
C ILE A 171 7.56 -7.53 0.18
N PHE A 172 6.75 -8.03 1.09
CA PHE A 172 7.04 -8.21 2.50
C PHE A 172 7.07 -9.69 2.88
N ASN A 173 7.74 -9.98 3.99
CA ASN A 173 7.89 -11.31 4.57
C ASN A 173 8.40 -12.36 3.58
N TYR A 174 9.40 -11.98 2.77
CA TYR A 174 10.02 -12.84 1.77
C TYR A 174 11.54 -12.84 1.94
N LYS A 175 12.12 -13.96 2.41
CA LYS A 175 13.57 -14.16 2.68
C LYS A 175 14.20 -13.19 3.71
N ASN A 176 13.71 -11.96 3.81
CA ASN A 176 13.99 -11.01 4.86
C ASN A 176 12.75 -10.89 5.76
N ASN A 177 12.96 -10.43 7.00
CA ASN A 177 11.88 -10.19 7.94
C ASN A 177 11.32 -8.76 7.80
N LEU A 178 11.33 -8.20 6.58
CA LEU A 178 10.72 -6.89 6.33
C LEU A 178 9.21 -7.01 6.31
N ARG A 179 8.56 -6.06 6.95
CA ARG A 179 7.12 -6.03 7.15
C ARG A 179 6.53 -4.77 6.56
N TYR A 180 5.24 -4.80 6.24
CA TYR A 180 4.50 -3.59 5.87
C TYR A 180 4.63 -2.52 6.97
N SER A 181 4.59 -2.98 8.22
CA SER A 181 4.77 -2.15 9.40
C SER A 181 6.15 -1.50 9.50
N ASP A 182 7.17 -1.93 8.75
CA ASP A 182 8.49 -1.25 8.68
C ASP A 182 8.44 0.08 7.90
N ILE A 183 7.53 0.19 6.95
CA ILE A 183 7.29 1.42 6.17
C ILE A 183 6.21 2.27 6.85
N TYR A 184 5.13 1.64 7.28
CA TYR A 184 3.98 2.28 7.89
C TYR A 184 3.76 1.75 9.31
N PRO A 185 4.47 2.28 10.31
CA PRO A 185 4.28 1.89 11.71
C PRO A 185 2.84 2.08 12.22
N LYS A 186 2.32 1.12 13.01
CA LYS A 186 0.96 1.19 13.61
C LYS A 186 0.75 2.44 14.49
N ASN A 187 1.81 2.97 15.11
CA ASN A 187 1.74 4.17 15.95
C ASN A 187 1.51 5.47 15.14
N LEU A 188 1.59 5.44 13.81
CA LEU A 188 1.20 6.59 12.97
C LEU A 188 -0.31 6.88 12.99
N ARG A 189 -1.14 6.02 13.62
CA ARG A 189 -2.60 6.16 13.75
C ARG A 189 -3.29 6.51 12.42
N LEU A 190 -2.83 5.90 11.32
CA LEU A 190 -3.35 6.12 9.96
C LEU A 190 -4.76 5.54 9.74
N ASN A 191 -5.35 4.91 10.76
CA ASN A 191 -6.65 4.23 10.66
C ASN A 191 -7.81 5.18 10.33
N ASN A 192 -7.66 6.49 10.57
CA ASN A 192 -8.70 7.49 10.31
C ASN A 192 -8.56 8.16 8.92
N LEU A 193 -7.56 7.76 8.11
CA LEU A 193 -7.37 8.28 6.76
C LEU A 193 -8.00 7.30 5.76
N ASP A 194 -9.26 7.53 5.42
CA ASP A 194 -9.89 6.81 4.31
C ASP A 194 -9.38 7.34 2.97
N CYS A 195 -8.73 6.46 2.21
CA CYS A 195 -8.29 6.72 0.84
C CYS A 195 -9.46 7.02 -0.13
N ASN A 196 -10.71 6.76 0.30
CA ASN A 196 -11.91 6.88 -0.53
C ASN A 196 -12.42 8.32 -0.72
N THR A 197 -11.84 9.30 -0.02
CA THR A 197 -12.20 10.72 -0.20
C THR A 197 -11.51 11.35 -1.43
N MET A 198 -10.55 10.65 -2.05
CA MET A 198 -9.75 11.17 -3.15
C MET A 198 -10.01 10.35 -4.41
N GLY A 199 -10.35 11.01 -5.52
CA GLY A 199 -10.57 10.35 -6.81
C GLY A 199 -9.36 9.54 -7.29
N VAL A 200 -9.62 8.46 -8.03
CA VAL A 200 -8.59 7.59 -8.60
C VAL A 200 -8.87 7.33 -10.08
N LEU A 201 -7.82 7.34 -10.91
CA LEU A 201 -7.94 6.97 -12.31
C LEU A 201 -7.81 5.45 -12.47
N GLY A 202 -8.76 4.81 -13.16
CA GLY A 202 -8.83 3.35 -13.26
C GLY A 202 -7.55 2.69 -13.79
N ILE A 203 -6.86 3.33 -14.74
CA ILE A 203 -5.59 2.83 -15.30
C ILE A 203 -4.48 2.69 -14.23
N MET A 204 -4.47 3.56 -13.21
CA MET A 204 -3.51 3.45 -12.10
C MET A 204 -3.78 2.18 -11.30
N THR A 205 -5.06 1.90 -11.00
CA THR A 205 -5.48 0.65 -10.32
C THR A 205 -5.13 -0.60 -11.13
N GLY A 206 -5.38 -0.54 -12.44
CA GLY A 206 -4.97 -1.52 -13.43
C GLY A 206 -3.48 -1.84 -13.33
N THR A 207 -2.65 -0.81 -13.45
CA THR A 207 -1.19 -0.93 -13.50
C THR A 207 -0.62 -1.52 -12.22
N ILE A 208 -1.05 -1.05 -11.05
CA ILE A 208 -0.57 -1.56 -9.77
C ILE A 208 -0.98 -3.02 -9.56
N GLY A 209 -2.21 -3.40 -9.89
CA GLY A 209 -2.63 -4.80 -9.81
C GLY A 209 -1.85 -5.74 -10.74
N ILE A 210 -1.52 -5.29 -11.96
CA ILE A 210 -0.65 -6.03 -12.89
C ILE A 210 0.76 -6.20 -12.31
N LEU A 211 1.32 -5.16 -11.68
CA LEU A 211 2.62 -5.23 -11.03
C LEU A 211 2.61 -6.21 -9.83
N GLN A 212 1.52 -6.27 -9.06
CA GLN A 212 1.35 -7.28 -8.01
C GLN A 212 1.36 -8.70 -8.59
N ALA A 213 0.60 -8.95 -9.67
CA ALA A 213 0.59 -10.24 -10.34
C ALA A 213 1.96 -10.61 -10.92
N THR A 214 2.70 -9.61 -11.43
CA THR A 214 4.05 -9.78 -11.96
C THR A 214 5.03 -10.23 -10.86
N GLU A 215 5.02 -9.59 -9.69
CA GLU A 215 5.82 -10.04 -8.55
C GLU A 215 5.41 -11.45 -8.10
N CYS A 216 4.12 -11.76 -8.07
CA CYS A 216 3.62 -13.09 -7.71
C CYS A 216 4.17 -14.18 -8.65
N ILE A 217 4.09 -13.98 -9.97
CA ILE A 217 4.60 -14.93 -10.96
C ILE A 217 6.11 -15.09 -10.81
N LYS A 218 6.86 -14.00 -10.66
CA LYS A 218 8.32 -14.05 -10.46
C LYS A 218 8.70 -14.82 -9.19
N ILE A 219 7.97 -14.63 -8.09
CA ILE A 219 8.17 -15.36 -6.84
C ILE A 219 8.00 -16.86 -7.06
N ILE A 220 6.91 -17.28 -7.70
CA ILE A 220 6.59 -18.70 -7.94
C ILE A 220 7.64 -19.36 -8.83
N LEU A 221 8.06 -18.66 -9.88
CA LEU A 221 9.04 -19.18 -10.83
C LEU A 221 10.46 -19.15 -10.26
N GLY A 222 10.75 -18.21 -9.36
CA GLY A 222 12.08 -17.98 -8.79
C GLY A 222 13.00 -17.19 -9.73
N ILE A 223 12.44 -16.23 -10.49
CA ILE A 223 13.14 -15.55 -11.59
C ILE A 223 13.18 -14.04 -11.41
N GLY A 224 14.15 -13.39 -12.07
CA GLY A 224 14.29 -11.95 -12.11
C GLY A 224 14.63 -11.30 -10.77
N LYS A 225 14.59 -9.97 -10.73
CA LYS A 225 14.80 -9.19 -9.50
C LYS A 225 13.45 -8.83 -8.88
N LEU A 226 13.25 -9.28 -7.65
CA LEU A 226 12.04 -9.04 -6.87
C LEU A 226 12.06 -7.66 -6.20
N LEU A 227 10.89 -7.10 -5.93
CA LEU A 227 10.69 -5.89 -5.12
C LEU A 227 10.88 -6.12 -3.61
N ASN A 228 11.49 -7.23 -3.22
CA ASN A 228 11.83 -7.51 -1.84
C ASN A 228 12.83 -6.46 -1.30
N GLY A 229 12.47 -5.78 -0.21
CA GLY A 229 13.27 -4.67 0.35
C GLY A 229 13.31 -3.41 -0.51
N THR A 230 12.41 -3.28 -1.48
CA THR A 230 12.27 -2.10 -2.34
C THR A 230 10.79 -1.71 -2.46
N LEU A 231 10.47 -0.45 -2.20
CA LEU A 231 9.19 0.14 -2.55
C LEU A 231 9.29 0.71 -3.97
N LEU A 232 8.55 0.12 -4.91
CA LEU A 232 8.37 0.69 -6.23
C LEU A 232 7.25 1.72 -6.16
N ILE A 233 7.51 2.93 -6.64
CA ILE A 233 6.54 4.00 -6.79
C ILE A 233 6.38 4.28 -8.28
N TYR A 234 5.16 4.19 -8.78
CA TYR A 234 4.78 4.56 -10.12
C TYR A 234 4.03 5.89 -10.10
N ASN A 235 4.51 6.88 -10.86
CA ASN A 235 3.82 8.16 -11.05
C ASN A 235 3.15 8.15 -12.42
N LEU A 236 1.80 8.28 -12.43
CA LEU A 236 0.98 8.20 -13.63
C LEU A 236 1.24 9.35 -14.60
N LEU A 237 1.35 10.58 -14.08
CA LEU A 237 1.42 11.79 -14.89
C LEU A 237 2.72 11.83 -15.70
N ASN A 238 3.81 11.37 -15.08
CA ASN A 238 5.13 11.36 -15.68
C ASN A 238 5.51 10.00 -16.29
N VAL A 239 4.64 8.99 -16.18
CA VAL A 239 4.90 7.59 -16.57
C VAL A 239 6.27 7.11 -16.09
N SER A 240 6.56 7.34 -14.80
CA SER A 240 7.90 7.12 -14.25
C SER A 240 7.89 6.18 -13.05
N PHE A 241 9.00 5.45 -12.89
CA PHE A 241 9.20 4.51 -11.78
C PHE A 241 10.35 4.96 -10.89
N LYS A 242 10.07 5.08 -9.59
CA LYS A 242 11.07 5.33 -8.55
C LYS A 242 11.17 4.11 -7.63
N LYS A 243 12.40 3.70 -7.31
CA LYS A 243 12.66 2.61 -6.35
C LYS A 243 13.24 3.19 -5.07
N ILE A 244 12.61 2.92 -3.93
CA ILE A 244 13.09 3.33 -2.61
C ILE A 244 13.47 2.09 -1.82
N LYS A 245 14.68 2.07 -1.27
CA LYS A 245 15.14 0.96 -0.42
C LYS A 245 14.42 1.00 0.94
N ILE A 246 13.92 -0.15 1.38
CA ILE A 246 13.24 -0.30 2.67
C ILE A 246 14.24 -0.84 3.69
N PHE A 247 14.19 -0.30 4.90
CA PHE A 247 15.03 -0.73 6.02
C PHE A 247 14.16 -1.15 7.21
N PRO A 248 14.55 -2.20 7.97
CA PRO A 248 13.80 -2.62 9.15
C PRO A 248 13.78 -1.52 10.21
N ILE A 249 12.66 -1.40 10.94
CA ILE A 249 12.49 -0.41 12.01
C ILE A 249 13.52 -0.56 13.13
N LYS A 250 13.98 -1.79 13.44
CA LYS A 250 15.04 -2.03 14.44
C LYS A 250 16.36 -1.29 14.10
N LYS A 251 16.59 -0.91 12.83
CA LYS A 251 17.71 -0.03 12.43
C LYS A 251 17.36 1.46 12.42
N ARG A 252 16.08 1.84 12.35
CA ARG A 252 15.60 3.23 12.46
C ARG A 252 15.56 3.74 13.90
N TYR A 253 15.28 2.88 14.88
CA TYR A 253 15.31 3.27 16.31
C TYR A 253 16.71 3.65 16.81
N LYS A 254 17.78 3.18 16.16
CA LYS A 254 19.15 3.63 16.47
C LYS A 254 19.45 5.07 16.01
N TYR A 255 18.59 5.65 15.16
CA TYR A 255 18.72 7.03 14.66
C TYR A 255 17.64 7.98 15.22
N TYR A 256 16.62 7.47 15.91
CA TYR A 256 15.46 8.24 16.35
C TYR A 256 15.14 8.15 17.86
N ASN A 257 16.10 7.79 18.72
CA ASN A 257 16.01 7.97 20.18
C ASN A 257 17.42 7.90 20.77
N THR A 258 17.99 8.99 21.27
CA THR A 258 17.58 9.66 22.53
C THR A 258 17.33 11.17 22.42
N ASP A 259 17.88 11.86 21.41
CA ASP A 259 17.83 13.33 21.40
C ASP A 259 16.48 13.89 20.91
N SER A 260 15.78 13.22 20.00
CA SER A 260 14.54 13.72 19.41
C SER A 260 13.32 13.70 20.34
N VAL A 261 13.21 12.73 21.25
CA VAL A 261 12.11 12.67 22.23
C VAL A 261 12.34 13.67 23.38
N LEU A 262 13.59 13.83 23.82
CA LEU A 262 13.97 14.92 24.74
C LEU A 262 13.73 16.30 24.10
N PHE A 263 14.03 16.44 22.82
CA PHE A 263 13.79 17.66 22.05
C PHE A 263 12.29 17.98 21.90
N LEU A 264 11.45 16.98 21.63
CA LEU A 264 10.01 17.17 21.48
C LEU A 264 9.34 17.54 22.82
N ASN A 265 9.72 16.88 23.91
CA ASN A 265 9.18 17.17 25.25
C ASN A 265 9.53 18.58 25.73
N LYS A 266 10.66 19.16 25.28
CA LYS A 266 11.01 20.56 25.58
C LYS A 266 10.18 21.58 24.79
N LYS A 267 9.61 21.20 23.64
CA LYS A 267 8.89 22.12 22.74
C LYS A 267 7.38 22.07 22.86
N LEU A 268 6.81 21.02 23.44
CA LEU A 268 5.38 20.92 23.70
C LEU A 268 4.98 21.86 24.83
N VAL A 269 4.03 22.75 24.57
CA VAL A 269 3.53 23.71 25.57
C VAL A 269 2.01 23.69 25.57
N THR A 270 1.42 23.62 26.76
CA THR A 270 0.00 23.91 26.95
C THR A 270 -0.23 25.41 26.77
N PHE A 271 -0.97 25.75 25.72
CA PHE A 271 -1.18 27.15 25.36
C PHE A 271 -2.13 27.82 26.34
N ASN A 272 -1.69 28.93 26.94
CA ASN A 272 -2.49 29.69 27.89
C ASN A 272 -2.49 31.16 27.47
N ASN A 273 -3.65 31.67 27.04
CA ASN A 273 -3.80 32.97 26.36
C ASN A 273 -3.23 34.16 27.13
N ASN A 274 -3.15 34.08 28.46
CA ASN A 274 -2.73 35.19 29.32
C ASN A 274 -1.22 35.31 29.53
N LYS A 275 -0.40 34.40 28.99
CA LYS A 275 1.03 34.28 29.36
C LYS A 275 2.04 34.81 28.32
N TYR A 276 1.62 35.12 27.09
CA TYR A 276 2.55 35.44 26.00
C TYR A 276 2.22 36.76 25.29
N ASN A 277 2.63 37.88 25.90
CA ASN A 277 2.37 39.23 25.37
C ASN A 277 3.15 39.59 24.09
N ASN A 278 3.95 38.66 23.52
CA ASN A 278 4.69 38.88 22.27
C ASN A 278 4.88 37.56 21.49
N SER A 279 3.77 36.91 21.16
CA SER A 279 3.74 35.64 20.42
C SER A 279 3.07 35.73 19.05
N ILE A 280 3.42 34.78 18.19
CA ILE A 280 2.77 34.56 16.91
C ILE A 280 2.38 33.09 16.79
N ILE A 281 1.16 32.84 16.30
CA ILE A 281 0.67 31.48 16.05
C ILE A 281 0.75 31.25 14.54
N LEU A 282 1.54 30.26 14.14
CA LEU A 282 1.61 29.77 12.78
C LEU A 282 0.73 28.54 12.66
N ASP A 283 -0.37 28.69 11.93
CA ASP A 283 -1.28 27.61 11.61
C ASP A 283 -0.77 26.85 10.38
N VAL A 284 -0.37 25.59 10.59
CA VAL A 284 0.28 24.78 9.55
C VAL A 284 -0.68 23.89 8.76
N ARG A 285 -1.99 24.08 8.99
CA ARG A 285 -3.08 23.39 8.27
C ARG A 285 -3.22 23.92 6.83
N GLN A 286 -3.98 23.21 6.00
CA GLN A 286 -4.32 23.69 4.66
C GLN A 286 -5.19 24.94 4.73
N GLU A 287 -5.15 25.77 3.67
CA GLU A 287 -5.92 27.03 3.60
C GLU A 287 -7.42 26.80 3.83
N THR A 288 -7.97 25.70 3.31
CA THR A 288 -9.38 25.34 3.49
C THR A 288 -9.76 25.04 4.94
N GLU A 289 -8.86 24.40 5.71
CA GLU A 289 -9.05 24.14 7.14
C GLU A 289 -8.95 25.43 7.97
N PHE A 290 -8.18 26.41 7.50
CA PHE A 290 -8.01 27.70 8.17
C PHE A 290 -9.21 28.63 7.94
N ILE A 291 -9.71 28.69 6.70
CA ILE A 291 -10.88 29.49 6.33
C ILE A 291 -12.12 29.03 7.09
N SER A 292 -12.30 27.71 7.27
CA SER A 292 -13.46 27.18 7.99
C SER A 292 -13.45 27.57 9.47
N GLN A 293 -12.30 27.52 10.13
CA GLN A 293 -12.13 27.91 11.53
C GLN A 293 -10.65 28.08 11.85
N HIS A 294 -10.28 29.16 12.55
CA HIS A 294 -8.90 29.38 12.98
C HIS A 294 -8.83 30.10 14.34
N LEU A 295 -7.65 30.03 14.96
CA LEU A 295 -7.36 30.76 16.19
C LEU A 295 -7.22 32.25 15.90
N HIS A 296 -7.79 33.09 16.74
CA HIS A 296 -7.72 34.55 16.59
C HIS A 296 -6.24 35.02 16.54
N LYS A 297 -5.91 35.88 15.56
CA LYS A 297 -4.55 36.40 15.27
C LYS A 297 -3.51 35.33 14.83
N SER A 298 -3.94 34.14 14.42
CA SER A 298 -3.04 33.17 13.78
C SER A 298 -2.78 33.49 12.30
N ILE A 299 -1.61 33.11 11.80
CA ILE A 299 -1.21 33.26 10.40
C ILE A 299 -1.17 31.87 9.77
N ASN A 300 -1.91 31.66 8.68
CA ASN A 300 -1.84 30.41 7.95
C ASN A 300 -0.59 30.35 7.07
N ILE A 301 0.21 29.31 7.27
CA ILE A 301 1.28 28.91 6.36
C ILE A 301 1.16 27.39 6.21
N PRO A 302 0.57 26.87 5.14
CA PRO A 302 0.41 25.43 5.01
C PRO A 302 1.76 24.70 5.02
N LEU A 303 1.80 23.48 5.58
CA LEU A 303 3.01 22.65 5.71
C LEU A 303 3.89 22.61 4.45
N LEU A 304 3.28 22.60 3.25
CA LEU A 304 3.97 22.54 1.97
C LEU A 304 4.93 23.73 1.74
N HIS A 305 4.60 24.91 2.26
CA HIS A 305 5.38 26.14 2.06
C HIS A 305 6.66 26.18 2.90
N PHE A 306 6.73 25.46 4.02
CA PHE A 306 7.93 25.42 4.88
C PHE A 306 9.15 24.75 4.24
N LYS A 307 9.01 24.14 3.05
CA LYS A 307 10.13 23.66 2.26
C LYS A 307 10.83 24.78 1.47
N SER A 308 10.17 25.94 1.32
CA SER A 308 10.72 27.08 0.59
C SER A 308 11.65 27.91 1.48
N GLN A 309 12.83 28.24 0.94
CA GLN A 309 13.77 29.20 1.53
C GLN A 309 13.10 30.56 1.79
N ALA A 310 12.22 31.02 0.89
CA ALA A 310 11.53 32.28 1.03
C ALA A 310 10.63 32.33 2.28
N THR A 311 9.92 31.22 2.57
CA THR A 311 9.08 31.10 3.76
C THR A 311 9.91 31.09 5.04
N LEU A 312 11.04 30.40 5.05
CA LEU A 312 11.94 30.37 6.21
C LEU A 312 12.56 31.75 6.46
N TYR A 313 13.00 32.43 5.41
CA TYR A 313 13.52 33.81 5.47
C TYR A 313 12.46 34.79 5.97
N PHE A 314 11.22 34.67 5.49
CA PHE A 314 10.09 35.47 5.97
C PHE A 314 9.88 35.30 7.48
N ILE A 315 9.83 34.05 7.95
CA ILE A 315 9.65 33.76 9.38
C ILE A 315 10.82 34.32 10.19
N GLN A 316 12.06 34.10 9.75
CA GLN A 316 13.24 34.53 10.48
C GLN A 316 13.33 36.05 10.64
N ASN A 317 12.94 36.82 9.63
CA ASN A 317 13.00 38.28 9.68
C ASN A 317 11.79 38.90 10.38
N HIS A 318 10.58 38.44 10.06
CA HIS A 318 9.35 39.05 10.59
C HIS A 318 8.94 38.52 11.98
N CYS A 319 9.51 37.39 12.42
CA CYS A 319 9.24 36.81 13.74
C CYS A 319 10.45 36.82 14.68
N LYS A 320 11.56 37.50 14.32
CA LYS A 320 12.86 37.47 15.05
C LYS A 320 12.75 37.73 16.56
N HIS A 321 11.79 38.55 16.98
CA HIS A 321 11.59 38.94 18.38
C HIS A 321 10.28 38.41 18.97
N LYS A 322 9.60 37.47 18.30
CA LYS A 322 8.33 36.91 18.72
C LYS A 322 8.48 35.44 19.11
N THR A 323 7.73 35.01 20.12
CA THR A 323 7.63 33.59 20.44
C THR A 323 6.73 32.90 19.42
N ILE A 324 7.25 31.93 18.67
CA ILE A 324 6.51 31.22 17.62
C ILE A 324 5.82 29.98 18.20
N PHE A 325 4.52 29.86 17.96
CA PHE A 325 3.73 28.68 18.30
C PHE A 325 3.19 28.01 17.03
N LEU A 326 3.38 26.71 16.90
CA LEU A 326 2.86 25.91 15.78
C LEU A 326 1.53 25.28 16.16
N TYR A 327 0.50 25.52 15.35
CA TYR A 327 -0.84 24.97 15.56
C TYR A 327 -1.27 24.04 14.42
N CYS A 328 -1.81 22.88 14.79
CA CYS A 328 -2.46 21.93 13.90
C CYS A 328 -3.32 20.95 14.69
N HIS A 329 -4.45 20.49 14.14
CA HIS A 329 -5.29 19.44 14.75
C HIS A 329 -4.57 18.10 14.94
N THR A 330 -3.51 17.87 14.17
CA THR A 330 -2.71 16.63 14.24
C THR A 330 -1.26 16.97 14.52
N LEU A 331 -0.70 16.39 15.57
CA LEU A 331 0.67 16.66 16.01
C LEU A 331 1.73 16.38 14.92
N SER A 332 1.46 15.44 14.00
CA SER A 332 2.37 15.06 12.92
C SER A 332 2.82 16.23 12.03
N ARG A 333 1.90 17.16 11.70
CA ARG A 333 2.20 18.32 10.85
C ARG A 333 3.06 19.34 11.60
N SER A 334 2.69 19.66 12.85
CA SER A 334 3.47 20.54 13.72
C SER A 334 4.87 20.00 14.00
N ILE A 335 5.03 18.68 14.19
CA ILE A 335 6.35 18.03 14.32
C ILE A 335 7.18 18.22 13.05
N THR A 336 6.58 18.03 11.87
CA THR A 336 7.29 18.15 10.59
C THR A 336 7.78 19.59 10.38
N VAL A 337 6.93 20.59 10.64
CA VAL A 337 7.34 22.00 10.59
C VAL A 337 8.39 22.30 11.66
N SER A 338 8.22 21.78 12.86
CA SER A 338 9.17 21.97 13.96
C SER A 338 10.57 21.49 13.61
N TYR A 339 10.67 20.33 12.95
CA TYR A 339 11.95 19.83 12.44
C TYR A 339 12.58 20.78 11.41
N LEU A 340 11.78 21.30 10.47
CA LEU A 340 12.26 22.24 9.44
C LEU A 340 12.75 23.55 10.04
N LEU A 341 11.99 24.14 10.98
CA LEU A 341 12.37 25.37 11.66
C LEU A 341 13.63 25.18 12.53
N THR A 342 13.73 24.04 13.23
CA THR A 342 14.90 23.71 14.06
C THR A 342 16.17 23.61 13.21
N LYS A 343 16.09 22.97 12.05
CA LYS A 343 17.23 22.86 11.12
C LYS A 343 17.75 24.22 10.63
N ASN A 344 16.89 25.24 10.67
CA ASN A 344 17.23 26.61 10.28
C ASN A 344 17.41 27.53 11.49
N TYR A 345 17.62 26.97 12.69
CA TYR A 345 17.89 27.72 13.94
C TYR A 345 16.78 28.71 14.32
N ILE A 346 15.53 28.40 13.96
CA ILE A 346 14.36 29.20 14.34
C ILE A 346 13.73 28.59 15.60
N GLU A 347 13.74 29.34 16.69
CA GLU A 347 13.11 28.93 17.96
C GLU A 347 11.59 28.97 17.87
N HIS A 348 10.92 27.95 18.40
CA HIS A 348 9.47 27.79 18.35
C HIS A 348 9.00 26.70 19.31
N TYR A 349 7.70 26.70 19.57
CA TYR A 349 6.98 25.75 20.40
C TYR A 349 5.84 25.10 19.62
N ILE A 350 5.44 23.89 20.00
CA ILE A 350 4.29 23.19 19.44
C ILE A 350 3.14 23.30 20.44
N MET A 351 1.99 23.80 19.99
CA MET A 351 0.78 23.82 20.81
C MET A 351 0.28 22.38 20.99
N ASN A 352 0.11 21.99 22.24
CA ASN A 352 -0.59 20.78 22.61
C ASN A 352 -1.96 21.21 23.14
N ASP A 353 -3.03 20.73 22.50
CA ASP A 353 -4.40 20.94 22.96
C ASP A 353 -4.64 20.25 24.32
#